data_AF-A0A3A4ZKV6-F1
#
_entry.id   AF-A0A3A4ZKV6-F1
#
_cell.length_a   1.000
_cell.length_b   1.000
_cell.length_c   1.000
_cell.angle_alpha   90.00
_cell.angle_beta   90.00
_cell.angle_gamma   90.00
#
_symmetry.space_group_name_H-M   'P 1'
#
loop_
_entity.id
_entity.type
_entity.pdbx_description
1 polymer ?
#
loop_
_entity_poly.entity_id
_entity_poly.type
_entity_poly.pdbx_seq_one_letter_code
_entity_poly.pdbx_strand_id
1 'polypeptide(L)'
;MAESVLNNKRILAVDDEPDILDTLEEQFVDFEGLQMDKATSYETAYHLIRSWTYDLVILDIMGVRGFDLLNASVQLGFPTVMLTAHALNVDALKKSIEMGARAFLPKEKLAEIVPFLEDVLTLAAMPGWRRLFEKLGGFFETAFGPGWQLREKDFWEKISAGRPIQDPVILKK
;
A
#
# COMPACT_ATOMS: atom_id res chain seq x y z
N MET A 1 0.05 24.93 12.64
CA MET A 1 0.35 23.91 11.60
C MET A 1 -0.90 23.07 11.50
N ALA A 2 -1.40 22.78 10.29
CA ALA A 2 -2.56 21.89 10.18
C ALA A 2 -2.18 20.53 10.78
N GLU A 3 -2.99 20.02 11.70
CA GLU A 3 -2.78 18.69 12.26
C GLU A 3 -2.83 17.67 11.12
N SER A 4 -1.75 16.92 10.91
CA SER A 4 -1.75 15.84 9.94
C SER A 4 -2.54 14.66 10.51
N VAL A 5 -3.24 13.95 9.64
CA VAL A 5 -3.97 12.72 9.97
C VAL A 5 -3.04 11.58 10.42
N LEU A 6 -1.74 11.74 10.23
CA LEU A 6 -0.69 10.81 10.65
C LEU A 6 -0.29 10.97 12.12
N ASN A 7 -0.62 12.10 12.77
CA ASN A 7 -0.34 12.28 14.19
C ASN A 7 -1.07 11.21 15.03
N ASN A 8 -0.38 10.71 16.06
CA ASN A 8 -0.86 9.67 16.98
C ASN A 8 -1.27 8.35 16.29
N LYS A 9 -0.75 8.07 15.09
CA LYS A 9 -1.01 6.81 14.36
C LYS A 9 0.00 5.75 14.71
N ARG A 10 -0.43 4.49 14.63
CA ARG A 10 0.47 3.34 14.67
C ARG A 10 0.54 2.66 13.32
N ILE A 11 1.75 2.58 12.77
CA ILE A 11 2.03 2.03 11.45
C ILE A 11 2.91 0.78 11.59
N LEU A 12 2.63 -0.25 10.79
CA LEU A 12 3.55 -1.37 10.60
C LEU A 12 4.20 -1.25 9.22
N ALA A 13 5.52 -1.25 9.15
CA ALA A 13 6.28 -1.32 7.91
C ALA A 13 7.03 -2.66 7.81
N VAL A 14 6.89 -3.33 6.66
CA VAL A 14 7.47 -4.65 6.43
C VAL A 14 8.23 -4.68 5.10
N ASP A 15 9.53 -4.90 5.19
CA ASP A 15 10.47 -4.94 4.05
C ASP A 15 11.71 -5.73 4.47
N ASP A 16 12.24 -6.62 3.63
CA ASP A 16 13.45 -7.38 3.96
C ASP A 16 14.72 -6.53 3.94
N GLU A 17 14.65 -5.32 3.39
CA GLU A 17 15.74 -4.34 3.34
C GLU A 17 15.63 -3.34 4.53
N PRO A 18 16.50 -3.43 5.56
CA PRO A 18 16.43 -2.53 6.72
C PRO A 18 16.56 -1.05 6.35
N ASP A 19 17.39 -0.73 5.35
CA ASP A 19 17.60 0.64 4.88
C ASP A 19 16.31 1.29 4.35
N ILE A 20 15.41 0.49 3.76
CA ILE A 20 14.09 0.96 3.31
C ILE A 20 13.20 1.30 4.51
N LEU A 21 13.24 0.47 5.57
CA LEU A 21 12.49 0.73 6.80
C LEU A 21 13.02 1.96 7.54
N ASP A 22 14.33 2.19 7.53
CA ASP A 22 14.95 3.37 8.12
C ASP A 22 14.58 4.63 7.32
N THR A 23 14.60 4.56 5.98
CA THR A 23 14.14 5.66 5.12
C THR A 23 12.66 5.98 5.35
N LEU A 24 11.80 4.96 5.55
CA LEU A 24 10.38 5.17 5.92
C LEU A 24 10.26 5.88 7.28
N GLU A 25 11.05 5.47 8.27
CA GLU A 25 11.03 6.08 9.59
C GLU A 25 11.41 7.56 9.54
N GLU A 26 12.40 7.92 8.72
CA GLU A 26 12.80 9.30 8.48
C GLU A 26 11.66 10.16 7.91
N GLN A 27 10.74 9.57 7.13
CA GLN A 27 9.56 10.30 6.66
C GLN A 27 8.57 10.61 7.78
N PHE A 28 8.68 9.94 8.93
CA PHE A 28 7.68 10.02 10.00
C PHE A 28 8.12 10.79 11.25
N VAL A 29 9.37 11.26 11.30
CA VAL A 29 9.97 11.89 12.49
C VAL A 29 9.25 13.17 12.95
N ASP A 30 8.61 13.88 12.03
CA ASP A 30 7.94 15.16 12.31
C ASP A 30 6.47 15.00 12.74
N PHE A 31 5.93 13.77 12.78
CA PHE A 31 4.54 13.52 13.18
C PHE A 31 4.45 13.20 14.67
N GLU A 32 3.75 14.06 15.39
CA GLU A 32 3.58 13.96 16.83
C GLU A 32 2.88 12.65 17.21
N GLY A 33 3.50 11.88 18.10
CA GLY A 33 2.92 10.65 18.66
C GLY A 33 2.78 9.48 17.68
N LEU A 34 3.27 9.62 16.44
CA LEU A 34 3.30 8.52 15.47
C LEU A 34 4.29 7.45 15.95
N GLN A 35 3.85 6.19 15.92
CA GLN A 35 4.67 5.02 16.23
C GLN A 35 4.78 4.14 14.99
N MET A 36 6.00 3.74 14.63
CA MET A 36 6.23 2.79 13.56
C MET A 36 6.87 1.52 14.12
N ASP A 37 6.20 0.40 13.93
CA ASP A 37 6.78 -0.93 14.12
C ASP A 37 7.41 -1.40 12.80
N LYS A 38 8.58 -2.05 12.89
CA LYS A 38 9.35 -2.56 11.75
C LYS A 38 9.41 -4.08 11.77
N ALA A 39 9.32 -4.72 10.61
CA ALA A 39 9.58 -6.15 10.45
C ALA A 39 10.35 -6.43 9.16
N THR A 40 11.38 -7.27 9.25
CA THR A 40 12.21 -7.67 8.09
C THR A 40 11.93 -9.09 7.59
N SER A 41 10.94 -9.76 8.18
CA SER A 41 10.54 -11.11 7.79
C SER A 41 9.04 -11.30 7.87
N TYR A 42 8.55 -12.27 7.09
CA TYR A 42 7.16 -12.67 7.13
C TYR A 42 6.72 -13.06 8.55
N GLU A 43 7.52 -13.86 9.25
CA GLU A 43 7.16 -14.44 10.53
C GLU A 43 6.93 -13.34 11.56
N THR A 44 7.88 -12.40 11.66
CA THR A 44 7.77 -11.25 12.57
C THR A 44 6.56 -10.37 12.19
N ALA A 45 6.40 -10.05 10.91
CA ALA A 45 5.27 -9.25 10.44
C ALA A 45 3.91 -9.90 10.74
N TYR A 46 3.79 -11.20 10.48
CA TYR A 46 2.57 -11.96 10.74
C TYR A 46 2.24 -12.00 12.24
N HIS A 47 3.26 -12.14 13.10
CA HIS A 47 3.08 -12.04 14.55
C HIS A 47 2.61 -10.65 14.98
N LEU A 48 3.22 -9.57 14.46
CA LEU A 48 2.85 -8.19 14.77
C LEU A 48 1.42 -7.87 14.35
N ILE A 49 1.05 -8.18 13.10
CA ILE A 49 -0.30 -8.03 12.54
C ILE A 49 -1.37 -8.68 13.43
N ARG A 50 -1.06 -9.80 14.08
CA ARG A 50 -2.01 -10.52 14.96
C ARG A 50 -1.97 -10.09 16.42
N SER A 51 -0.94 -9.37 16.83
CA SER A 51 -0.72 -9.01 18.24
C SER A 51 -1.11 -7.56 18.54
N TRP A 52 -1.13 -6.71 17.53
CA TRP A 52 -1.36 -5.27 17.66
C TRP A 52 -2.42 -4.76 16.69
N THR A 53 -2.95 -3.58 16.98
CA THR A 53 -3.82 -2.84 16.08
C THR A 53 -3.01 -1.76 15.37
N TYR A 54 -3.17 -1.66 14.05
CA TYR A 54 -2.51 -0.66 13.22
C TYR A 54 -3.54 0.22 12.52
N ASP A 55 -3.23 1.50 12.42
CA ASP A 55 -3.99 2.43 11.56
C ASP A 55 -3.63 2.21 10.09
N LEU A 56 -2.41 1.72 9.82
CA LEU A 56 -1.87 1.53 8.48
C LEU A 56 -0.80 0.42 8.47
N VAL A 57 -0.80 -0.40 7.43
CA VAL A 57 0.22 -1.41 7.18
C VAL A 57 0.86 -1.16 5.81
N ILE A 58 2.19 -1.14 5.76
CA ILE A 58 3.00 -0.96 4.54
C ILE A 58 3.78 -2.24 4.31
N LEU A 59 3.64 -2.86 3.13
CA LEU A 59 4.21 -4.17 2.81
C LEU A 59 5.02 -4.12 1.51
N ASP A 60 6.26 -4.61 1.52
CA ASP A 60 6.90 -5.09 0.29
C ASP A 60 6.27 -6.41 -0.17
N ILE A 61 6.28 -6.63 -1.48
CA ILE A 61 5.76 -7.83 -2.14
C ILE A 61 6.78 -8.96 -2.08
N MET A 62 8.03 -8.66 -2.42
CA MET A 62 9.10 -9.65 -2.45
C MET A 62 9.90 -9.65 -1.14
N GLY A 63 10.70 -10.70 -0.91
CA GLY A 63 11.43 -10.88 0.35
C GLY A 63 10.59 -11.39 1.52
N VAL A 64 9.40 -10.80 1.74
CA VAL A 64 8.57 -11.02 2.94
C VAL A 64 7.23 -11.73 2.68
N ARG A 65 7.06 -12.33 1.49
CA ARG A 65 5.78 -12.93 1.05
C ARG A 65 4.60 -11.94 1.17
N GLY A 66 4.76 -10.74 0.63
CA GLY A 66 3.85 -9.62 0.84
C GLY A 66 2.39 -9.87 0.51
N PHE A 67 2.07 -10.70 -0.49
CA PHE A 67 0.68 -11.05 -0.78
C PHE A 67 0.02 -11.88 0.34
N ASP A 68 0.77 -12.76 1.01
CA ASP A 68 0.24 -13.51 2.14
C ASP A 68 -0.04 -12.57 3.33
N LEU A 69 0.85 -11.60 3.57
CA LEU A 69 0.67 -10.57 4.59
C LEU A 69 -0.48 -9.61 4.24
N LEU A 70 -0.64 -9.24 2.97
CA LEU A 70 -1.75 -8.41 2.50
C LEU A 70 -3.08 -9.10 2.79
N ASN A 71 -3.21 -10.38 2.47
CA ASN A 71 -4.42 -11.15 2.77
C ASN A 71 -4.72 -11.16 4.28
N ALA A 72 -3.71 -11.40 5.12
CA ALA A 72 -3.88 -11.39 6.57
C ALA A 72 -4.28 -10.00 7.12
N SER A 73 -3.62 -8.94 6.63
CA SER A 73 -3.85 -7.56 7.02
C SER A 73 -5.26 -7.09 6.66
N VAL A 74 -5.69 -7.36 5.42
CA VAL A 74 -7.03 -7.00 4.93
C VAL A 74 -8.11 -7.81 5.65
N GLN A 75 -7.90 -9.10 5.93
CA GLN A 75 -8.84 -9.91 6.73
C GLN A 75 -9.06 -9.35 8.13
N LEU A 76 -8.05 -8.71 8.72
CA LEU A 76 -8.13 -8.06 10.02
C LEU A 76 -8.64 -6.61 9.94
N GLY A 77 -8.94 -6.12 8.74
CA GLY A 77 -9.52 -4.80 8.50
C GLY A 77 -8.50 -3.66 8.46
N PHE A 78 -7.21 -3.94 8.37
CA PHE A 78 -6.19 -2.90 8.33
C PHE A 78 -6.06 -2.29 6.92
N PRO A 79 -6.08 -0.94 6.79
CA PRO A 79 -5.67 -0.27 5.57
C PRO A 79 -4.25 -0.69 5.20
N THR A 80 -4.08 -1.28 4.01
CA THR A 80 -2.79 -1.84 3.59
C THR A 80 -2.30 -1.21 2.30
N VAL A 81 -1.03 -0.83 2.27
CA VAL A 81 -0.32 -0.24 1.13
C VAL A 81 0.78 -1.18 0.70
N MET A 82 0.86 -1.44 -0.61
CA MET A 82 1.97 -2.18 -1.19
C MET A 82 3.06 -1.19 -1.61
N LEU A 83 4.30 -1.41 -1.19
CA LEU A 83 5.46 -0.59 -1.53
C LEU A 83 6.55 -1.49 -2.10
N THR A 84 6.77 -1.47 -3.41
CA THR A 84 7.70 -2.42 -4.06
C THR A 84 8.57 -1.78 -5.12
N ALA A 85 9.82 -2.23 -5.26
CA ALA A 85 10.66 -1.88 -6.41
C ALA A 85 10.57 -2.97 -7.48
N HIS A 86 10.75 -4.22 -7.05
CA HIS A 86 11.04 -5.31 -7.94
C HIS A 86 9.78 -6.01 -8.50
N ALA A 87 8.64 -5.94 -7.80
CA ALA A 87 7.37 -6.51 -8.28
C ALA A 87 6.49 -5.47 -8.98
N LEU A 88 7.10 -4.44 -9.56
CA LEU A 88 6.41 -3.35 -10.25
C LEU A 88 5.94 -3.81 -11.64
N ASN A 89 4.76 -4.43 -11.70
CA ASN A 89 4.12 -4.85 -12.94
C ASN A 89 2.57 -4.80 -12.84
N VAL A 90 1.91 -4.89 -14.00
CA VAL A 90 0.45 -4.79 -14.11
C VAL A 90 -0.27 -5.89 -13.33
N ASP A 91 0.24 -7.12 -13.36
CA ASP A 91 -0.38 -8.26 -12.69
C ASP A 91 -0.31 -8.10 -11.16
N ALA A 92 0.81 -7.61 -10.62
CA ALA A 92 0.98 -7.33 -9.21
C ALA A 92 0.09 -6.16 -8.74
N LEU A 93 -0.01 -5.09 -9.55
CA LEU A 93 -0.91 -3.97 -9.29
C LEU A 93 -2.37 -4.45 -9.22
N LYS A 94 -2.82 -5.18 -10.25
CA LYS A 94 -4.17 -5.74 -10.30
C LYS A 94 -4.46 -6.66 -9.11
N LYS A 95 -3.55 -7.61 -8.85
CA LYS A 95 -3.70 -8.54 -7.74
C LYS A 95 -3.78 -7.83 -6.39
N SER A 96 -2.99 -6.78 -6.19
CA SER A 96 -3.03 -5.97 -4.95
C SER A 96 -4.39 -5.32 -4.77
N ILE A 97 -4.95 -4.75 -5.84
CA ILE A 97 -6.29 -4.15 -5.86
C ILE A 97 -7.36 -5.21 -5.51
N GLU A 98 -7.34 -6.37 -6.18
CA GLU A 98 -8.33 -7.44 -5.98
C GLU A 98 -8.27 -8.05 -4.57
N MET A 99 -7.08 -8.05 -3.96
CA MET A 99 -6.86 -8.51 -2.58
C MET A 99 -7.20 -7.45 -1.53
N GLY A 100 -7.60 -6.25 -1.93
CA GLY A 100 -8.08 -5.19 -1.03
C GLY A 100 -7.00 -4.20 -0.56
N ALA A 101 -5.84 -4.14 -1.23
CA ALA A 101 -4.88 -3.06 -0.99
C ALA A 101 -5.53 -1.70 -1.28
N ARG A 102 -5.16 -0.68 -0.48
CA ARG A 102 -5.67 0.69 -0.64
C ARG A 102 -4.74 1.55 -1.49
N ALA A 103 -3.49 1.15 -1.68
CA ALA A 103 -2.54 1.77 -2.58
C ALA A 103 -1.45 0.79 -3.02
N PHE A 104 -0.81 1.09 -4.14
CA PHE A 104 0.36 0.38 -4.67
C PHE A 104 1.35 1.43 -5.17
N LEU A 105 2.51 1.49 -4.54
CA LEU A 105 3.52 2.53 -4.72
C LEU A 105 4.86 1.88 -5.09
N PRO A 106 5.61 2.47 -6.05
CA PRO A 106 6.99 2.10 -6.25
C PRO A 106 7.86 2.57 -5.07
N LYS A 107 8.93 1.84 -4.71
CA LYS A 107 9.90 2.31 -3.70
C LYS A 107 10.52 3.67 -4.09
N GLU A 108 10.55 4.04 -5.37
CA GLU A 108 10.97 5.38 -5.85
C GLU A 108 10.14 6.54 -5.26
N LYS A 109 8.93 6.28 -4.74
CA LYS A 109 8.05 7.28 -4.12
C LYS A 109 8.20 7.38 -2.61
N LEU A 110 9.20 6.71 -2.02
CA LEU A 110 9.49 6.73 -0.58
C LEU A 110 9.60 8.14 -0.01
N ALA A 111 10.42 9.00 -0.64
CA ALA A 111 10.67 10.36 -0.18
C ALA A 111 9.45 11.30 -0.29
N GLU A 112 8.38 10.86 -0.96
CA GLU A 112 7.12 11.59 -1.10
C GLU A 112 5.92 10.71 -0.74
N ILE A 113 6.12 9.74 0.16
CA ILE A 113 5.09 8.74 0.49
C ILE A 113 3.94 9.33 1.32
N VAL A 114 4.23 10.32 2.16
CA VAL A 114 3.30 10.92 3.14
C VAL A 114 1.95 11.31 2.53
N PRO A 115 1.87 12.10 1.43
CA PRO A 115 0.58 12.46 0.83
C PRO A 115 -0.24 11.27 0.32
N PHE A 116 0.39 10.13 0.00
CA PHE A 116 -0.33 8.90 -0.36
C PHE A 116 -0.89 8.20 0.86
N LEU A 117 -0.15 8.20 1.97
CA LEU A 117 -0.61 7.61 3.24
C LEU A 117 -1.76 8.42 3.85
N GLU A 118 -1.70 9.76 3.77
CA GLU A 118 -2.80 10.62 4.19
C GLU A 118 -4.08 10.37 3.36
N ASP A 119 -3.94 10.22 2.04
CA ASP A 119 -5.05 9.83 1.16
C ASP A 119 -5.61 8.46 1.54
N VAL A 120 -4.73 7.50 1.85
CA VAL A 120 -5.11 6.18 2.33
C VAL A 120 -5.83 6.26 3.67
N LEU A 121 -5.48 7.14 4.59
CA LEU A 121 -6.19 7.24 5.88
C LEU A 121 -7.51 8.02 5.78
N THR A 122 -7.62 8.96 4.85
CA THR A 122 -8.76 9.89 4.76
C THR A 122 -9.84 9.43 3.77
N LEU A 123 -9.45 8.84 2.64
CA LEU A 123 -10.36 8.51 1.54
C LEU A 123 -10.80 7.06 1.59
N ALA A 124 -12.07 6.79 1.33
CA ALA A 124 -12.51 5.43 1.02
C ALA A 124 -11.65 4.81 -0.11
N ALA A 125 -11.52 3.49 -0.14
CA ALA A 125 -10.59 2.78 -1.03
C ALA A 125 -10.70 3.21 -2.50
N MET A 126 -11.93 3.34 -3.02
CA MET A 126 -12.15 3.67 -4.43
C MET A 126 -11.76 5.11 -4.81
N PRO A 127 -12.18 6.17 -4.08
CA PRO A 127 -11.62 7.50 -4.25
C PRO A 127 -10.09 7.56 -4.09
N GLY A 128 -9.53 6.75 -3.17
CA GLY A 128 -8.09 6.61 -2.98
C GLY A 128 -7.37 6.13 -4.24
N TRP A 129 -7.85 5.04 -4.85
CA TRP A 129 -7.29 4.53 -6.10
C TRP A 129 -7.36 5.54 -7.24
N ARG A 130 -8.50 6.22 -7.42
CA ARG A 130 -8.61 7.27 -8.43
C ARG A 130 -7.54 8.35 -8.25
N ARG A 131 -7.38 8.87 -7.04
CA ARG A 131 -6.38 9.90 -6.74
C ARG A 131 -4.95 9.41 -6.92
N LEU A 132 -4.69 8.14 -6.61
CA LEU A 132 -3.40 7.51 -6.85
C LEU A 132 -3.09 7.42 -8.36
N PHE A 133 -4.06 7.04 -9.20
CA PHE A 133 -3.88 7.03 -10.66
C PHE A 133 -3.73 8.44 -11.24
N GLU A 134 -4.39 9.45 -10.67
CA GLU A 134 -4.17 10.86 -11.06
C GLU A 134 -2.74 11.31 -10.74
N LYS A 135 -2.16 10.88 -9.62
CA LYS A 135 -0.78 11.20 -9.20
C LYS A 135 0.29 10.37 -9.92
N LEU A 136 0.05 9.09 -10.17
CA LEU A 136 1.04 8.12 -10.67
C LEU A 136 0.79 7.64 -12.10
N GLY A 137 -0.19 8.20 -12.82
CA GLY A 137 -0.53 7.78 -14.18
C GLY A 137 0.66 7.77 -15.14
N GLY A 138 1.41 8.89 -15.19
CA GLY A 138 2.61 8.99 -16.03
C GLY A 138 3.75 8.06 -15.60
N PHE A 139 3.84 7.75 -14.30
CA PHE A 139 4.79 6.76 -13.80
C PHE A 139 4.41 5.36 -14.30
N PHE A 140 3.15 4.95 -14.17
CA PHE A 140 2.70 3.64 -14.64
C PHE A 140 2.78 3.49 -16.16
N GLU A 141 2.52 4.54 -16.94
CA GLU A 141 2.76 4.51 -18.39
C GLU A 141 4.24 4.29 -18.73
N THR A 142 5.14 4.90 -17.97
CA THR A 142 6.59 4.72 -18.16
C THR A 142 7.04 3.32 -17.74
N ALA A 143 6.56 2.83 -16.59
CA ALA A 143 6.95 1.55 -16.02
C ALA A 143 6.35 0.35 -16.79
N PHE A 144 5.10 0.44 -17.22
CA PHE A 144 4.37 -0.68 -17.85
C PHE A 144 4.28 -0.56 -19.38
N GLY A 145 4.60 0.61 -19.93
CA GLY A 145 4.51 0.92 -21.34
C GLY A 145 3.15 1.51 -21.75
N PRO A 146 3.09 2.13 -22.94
CA PRO A 146 1.89 2.79 -23.43
C PRO A 146 0.76 1.79 -23.62
N GLY A 147 -0.45 2.15 -23.16
CA GLY A 147 -1.63 1.31 -23.32
C GLY A 147 -1.64 0.04 -22.47
N TRP A 148 -0.88 -0.02 -21.37
CA TRP A 148 -0.90 -1.16 -20.45
C TRP A 148 -2.31 -1.49 -19.91
N GLN A 149 -3.19 -0.49 -19.85
CA GLN A 149 -4.60 -0.62 -19.45
C GLN A 149 -5.51 -1.21 -20.54
N LEU A 150 -5.02 -1.36 -21.78
CA LEU A 150 -5.83 -1.94 -22.87
C LEU A 150 -6.16 -3.41 -22.59
N ARG A 151 -5.23 -4.11 -21.93
CA ARG A 151 -5.51 -5.43 -21.38
C ARG A 151 -6.40 -5.26 -20.16
N GLU A 152 -7.60 -5.82 -20.23
CA GLU A 152 -8.64 -5.70 -19.18
C GLU A 152 -9.16 -4.28 -18.96
N LYS A 153 -9.36 -3.55 -20.05
CA LYS A 153 -9.89 -2.17 -20.07
C LYS A 153 -11.06 -1.92 -19.12
N ASP A 154 -12.05 -2.82 -19.08
CA ASP A 154 -13.23 -2.67 -18.21
C ASP A 154 -12.88 -2.63 -16.71
N PHE A 155 -11.83 -3.35 -16.30
CA PHE A 155 -11.35 -3.32 -14.92
C PHE A 155 -10.74 -1.95 -14.61
N TRP A 156 -9.79 -1.51 -15.44
CA TRP A 156 -9.08 -0.24 -15.24
C TRP A 156 -10.02 0.96 -15.32
N GLU A 157 -11.00 0.96 -16.21
CA GLU A 157 -12.02 2.02 -16.28
C GLU A 157 -12.92 2.09 -15.05
N LYS A 158 -13.17 0.96 -14.36
CA LYS A 158 -13.90 0.97 -13.09
C LYS A 158 -13.05 1.58 -11.98
N ILE A 159 -11.79 1.17 -11.90
CA ILE A 159 -10.84 1.65 -10.91
C ILE A 159 -10.59 3.15 -11.05
N SER A 160 -10.26 3.62 -12.24
CA SER A 160 -10.04 5.04 -12.51
C SER A 160 -11.29 5.89 -12.28
N ALA A 161 -12.49 5.31 -12.45
CA ALA A 161 -13.75 5.98 -12.14
C ALA A 161 -14.11 5.94 -10.64
N GLY A 162 -13.33 5.25 -9.79
CA GLY A 162 -13.66 5.07 -8.38
C GLY A 162 -14.92 4.21 -8.15
N ARG A 163 -15.21 3.28 -9.07
CA ARG A 163 -16.34 2.35 -8.97
C ARG A 163 -15.93 1.06 -8.28
N PRO A 164 -16.74 0.54 -7.33
CA PRO A 164 -16.40 -0.70 -6.64
C PRO A 164 -16.23 -1.85 -7.63
N ILE A 165 -15.19 -2.63 -7.39
CA ILE A 165 -15.05 -3.99 -7.91
C ILE A 165 -15.85 -4.90 -6.97
N GLN A 166 -16.21 -6.10 -7.42
CA GLN A 166 -16.80 -7.10 -6.51
C GLN A 166 -15.93 -7.27 -5.25
N ASP A 167 -16.55 -7.68 -4.13
CA ASP A 167 -15.88 -7.80 -2.83
C ASP A 167 -14.48 -8.45 -2.96
N PRO A 168 -13.48 -7.98 -2.17
CA PRO A 168 -12.13 -8.49 -2.27
C PRO A 168 -12.13 -10.02 -2.25
N VAL A 169 -11.39 -10.65 -3.17
CA VAL A 169 -11.25 -12.10 -3.15
C VAL A 169 -10.32 -12.45 -2.00
N ILE A 170 -10.91 -12.58 -0.81
CA ILE A 170 -10.19 -13.04 0.37
C ILE A 170 -9.82 -14.50 0.12
N LEU A 171 -8.54 -14.75 -0.12
CA LEU A 171 -8.04 -16.10 -0.32
C LEU A 171 -8.15 -16.85 1.02
N LYS A 172 -9.16 -17.73 1.10
CA LYS A 172 -9.23 -18.76 2.14
C LYS A 172 -8.13 -19.78 1.83
N LYS A 173 -7.04 -19.75 2.61
CA LYS A 173 -6.10 -20.87 2.65
C LYS A 173 -6.73 -22.03 3.41
#